data_AF-A0A540NDP0-F1
#
_entry.id   AF-A0A540NDP0-F1
#
_cell.length_a   1.000
_cell.length_b   1.000
_cell.length_c   1.000
_cell.angle_alpha   90.00
_cell.angle_beta   90.00
_cell.angle_gamma   90.00
#
_symmetry.space_group_name_H-M   'P 1'
#
loop_
_entity.id
_entity.type
_entity.pdbx_description
1 polymer ?
#
loop_
_entity_poly.entity_id
_entity_poly.type
_entity_poly.pdbx_seq_one_letter_code
_entity_poly.pdbx_strand_id
1 'polypeptide(L)'
;MANIKEFLARMSESGKKLSTNKKNKKLFISLFATILLVGAVIGIVTGVKSSKNNSDDETIEASHAIVKSSCSSTLYPDLCFSTLALHPEASKKVSSQKDVIELSLNITTTAVQNIFFTVEKLLKSRKKKLTKREKGALHDCLETIDETLDELHEAVEDLHEYPNKKTLVQHADDLKTLISSAITNQETCLNGFSNDAGDKKVRKVLLAGEVNF
;
A
#
# COMPACT_ATOMS: atom_id res chain seq x y z
N MET A 1 10.41 -32.48 22.47
CA MET A 1 11.72 -32.52 23.16
C MET A 1 12.60 -33.64 22.57
N ALA A 2 13.04 -33.52 21.31
CA ALA A 2 13.87 -34.53 20.65
C ALA A 2 14.89 -34.00 19.60
N ASN A 3 15.02 -32.69 19.38
CA ASN A 3 15.90 -32.15 18.32
C ASN A 3 17.16 -31.42 18.81
N ILE A 4 17.38 -31.29 20.12
CA ILE A 4 18.57 -30.60 20.67
C ILE A 4 19.72 -31.57 20.93
N LYS A 5 19.43 -32.84 21.30
CA LYS A 5 20.47 -33.85 21.55
C LYS A 5 21.22 -34.27 20.29
N GLU A 6 20.55 -34.30 19.15
CA GLU A 6 21.16 -34.69 17.86
C GLU A 6 22.07 -33.60 17.29
N PHE A 7 21.73 -32.32 17.53
CA PHE A 7 22.57 -31.18 17.18
C PHE A 7 23.85 -31.11 18.03
N LEU A 8 23.75 -31.42 19.33
CA LEU A 8 24.90 -31.44 20.24
C LEU A 8 25.84 -32.63 19.99
N ALA A 9 25.33 -33.77 19.51
CA ALA A 9 26.15 -34.92 19.14
C ALA A 9 27.05 -34.63 17.92
N ARG A 10 26.55 -33.88 16.92
CA ARG A 10 27.34 -33.47 15.74
C ARG A 10 28.44 -32.45 16.04
N MET A 11 28.28 -31.63 17.07
CA MET A 11 29.28 -30.64 17.48
C MET A 11 30.49 -31.26 18.22
N SER A 12 30.35 -32.49 18.74
CA SER A 12 31.42 -33.20 19.46
C SER A 12 32.44 -33.88 18.54
N GLU A 13 32.16 -34.01 17.23
CA GLU A 13 33.01 -34.78 16.31
C GLU A 13 33.99 -33.91 15.49
N SER A 14 33.85 -32.59 15.51
CA SER A 14 34.81 -31.66 14.86
C SER A 14 35.93 -31.17 15.79
N GLY A 15 36.07 -31.79 16.95
CA GLY A 15 37.04 -31.45 17.98
C GLY A 15 38.01 -32.58 18.27
N LYS A 16 38.82 -33.01 17.30
CA LYS A 16 40.14 -33.65 17.49
C LYS A 16 40.75 -34.12 16.17
N LYS A 17 41.40 -33.22 15.44
CA LYS A 17 42.69 -33.54 14.81
C LYS A 17 43.41 -32.27 14.39
N LEU A 18 44.29 -31.77 15.25
CA LEU A 18 45.54 -31.27 14.72
C LEU A 18 46.68 -31.58 15.68
N SER A 19 47.38 -32.64 15.30
CA SER A 19 48.65 -33.07 15.86
C SER A 19 49.66 -31.94 15.84
N THR A 20 50.39 -31.86 16.96
CA THR A 20 51.57 -31.06 17.27
C THR A 20 52.59 -30.89 16.14
N ASN A 21 53.04 -29.65 15.92
CA ASN A 21 54.44 -29.35 15.59
C ASN A 21 54.91 -28.05 16.29
N LYS A 22 55.99 -28.14 17.06
CA LYS A 22 56.42 -27.23 18.15
C LYS A 22 57.33 -26.08 17.69
N LYS A 23 57.28 -25.62 16.43
CA LYS A 23 58.19 -24.56 15.95
C LYS A 23 57.55 -23.26 15.46
N ASN A 24 56.22 -23.18 15.33
CA ASN A 24 55.56 -22.02 14.70
C ASN A 24 54.61 -21.22 15.63
N LYS A 25 54.74 -21.34 16.96
CA LYS A 25 53.86 -20.63 17.92
C LYS A 25 54.01 -19.10 17.91
N LYS A 26 55.14 -18.54 17.46
CA LYS A 26 55.35 -17.08 17.48
C LYS A 26 54.68 -16.34 16.32
N LEU A 27 54.42 -17.01 15.19
CA LEU A 27 53.82 -16.38 14.01
C LEU A 27 52.28 -16.32 14.09
N PHE A 28 51.63 -17.35 14.66
CA PHE A 28 50.17 -17.36 14.80
C PHE A 28 49.65 -16.40 15.88
N ILE A 29 50.41 -16.16 16.94
CA ILE A 29 50.03 -15.19 17.99
C ILE A 29 50.08 -13.75 17.44
N SER A 30 51.05 -13.45 16.57
CA SER A 30 51.17 -12.13 15.93
C SER A 30 50.07 -11.82 14.92
N LEU A 31 49.48 -12.85 14.28
CA LEU A 31 48.40 -12.68 13.30
C LEU A 31 47.02 -12.54 13.99
N PHE A 32 46.83 -13.21 15.12
CA PHE A 32 45.59 -13.09 15.91
C PHE A 32 45.46 -11.75 16.63
N ALA A 33 46.58 -11.15 17.07
CA ALA A 33 46.58 -9.85 17.74
C ALA A 33 46.16 -8.69 16.81
N THR A 34 46.52 -8.74 15.53
CA THR A 34 46.08 -7.76 14.51
C THR A 34 44.62 -7.94 14.11
N ILE A 35 44.12 -9.19 14.03
CA ILE A 35 42.70 -9.47 13.73
C ILE A 35 41.78 -8.98 14.87
N LEU A 36 42.20 -9.09 16.14
CA LEU A 36 41.43 -8.60 17.28
C LEU A 36 41.36 -7.06 17.35
N LEU A 37 42.39 -6.34 16.89
CA LEU A 37 42.36 -4.88 16.84
C LEU A 37 41.45 -4.33 15.73
N VAL A 38 41.31 -5.03 14.60
CA VAL A 38 40.37 -4.63 13.53
C VAL A 38 38.92 -4.96 13.89
N GLY A 39 38.67 -6.03 14.64
CA GLY A 39 37.33 -6.38 15.15
C GLY A 39 36.75 -5.34 16.12
N ALA A 40 37.60 -4.68 16.92
CA ALA A 40 37.17 -3.63 17.85
C ALA A 40 36.70 -2.33 17.16
N VAL A 41 37.10 -2.09 15.90
CA VAL A 41 36.64 -0.93 15.11
C VAL A 41 35.31 -1.23 14.39
N ILE A 42 35.01 -2.51 14.11
CA ILE A 42 33.73 -2.91 13.50
C ILE A 42 32.60 -3.01 14.56
N GLY A 43 32.95 -3.17 15.84
CA GLY A 43 31.99 -3.14 16.95
C GLY A 43 31.34 -1.77 17.22
N ILE A 44 31.76 -0.71 16.53
CA ILE A 44 31.15 0.64 16.62
C ILE A 44 30.00 0.80 15.59
N VAL A 45 29.87 -0.09 14.60
CA VAL A 45 28.94 0.13 13.45
C VAL A 45 27.62 -0.65 13.55
N THR A 46 27.44 -1.58 14.49
CA THR A 46 26.17 -2.32 14.64
C THR A 46 25.63 -2.26 16.06
N GLY A 47 25.42 -1.04 16.52
CA GLY A 47 24.70 -0.74 17.75
C GLY A 47 23.67 0.36 17.56
N VAL A 48 22.94 0.38 16.43
CA VAL A 48 21.75 1.24 16.34
C VAL A 48 20.69 0.60 17.23
N LYS A 49 20.63 1.02 18.49
CA LYS A 49 19.41 0.89 19.29
C LYS A 49 18.35 1.67 18.53
N SER A 50 17.50 0.96 17.79
CA SER A 50 16.29 1.56 17.23
C SER A 50 15.45 2.01 18.42
N SER A 51 15.58 3.29 18.77
CA SER A 51 14.63 3.96 19.65
C SER A 51 13.34 3.97 18.88
N LYS A 52 12.50 2.96 19.07
CA LYS A 52 11.09 3.07 18.73
C LYS A 52 10.57 4.16 19.65
N ASN A 53 10.39 5.36 19.11
CA ASN A 53 10.01 6.53 19.90
C ASN A 53 8.55 6.32 20.34
N ASN A 54 8.27 6.50 21.63
CA ASN A 54 6.89 6.45 22.16
C ASN A 54 5.95 7.41 21.42
N SER A 55 6.48 8.49 20.86
CA SER A 55 5.73 9.47 20.05
C SER A 55 5.15 8.90 18.76
N ASP A 56 5.84 7.95 18.11
CA ASP A 56 5.37 7.37 16.84
C ASP A 56 4.19 6.41 17.10
N ASP A 57 4.25 5.67 18.20
CA ASP A 57 3.19 4.77 18.66
C ASP A 57 1.94 5.55 19.05
N GLU A 58 2.11 6.63 19.83
CA GLU A 58 1.03 7.54 20.24
C GLU A 58 0.37 8.24 19.04
N THR A 59 1.17 8.66 18.04
CA THR A 59 0.65 9.29 16.81
C THR A 59 -0.16 8.29 15.98
N ILE A 60 0.31 7.05 15.85
CA ILE A 60 -0.42 5.98 15.15
C ILE A 60 -1.76 5.69 15.85
N GLU A 61 -1.76 5.56 17.18
CA GLU A 61 -2.98 5.32 17.94
C GLU A 61 -4.00 6.45 17.79
N ALA A 62 -3.55 7.71 17.82
CA ALA A 62 -4.40 8.88 17.62
C ALA A 62 -5.02 8.90 16.22
N SER A 63 -4.22 8.71 15.17
CA SER A 63 -4.73 8.64 13.79
C SER A 63 -5.72 7.48 13.62
N HIS A 64 -5.43 6.30 14.19
CA HIS A 64 -6.34 5.15 14.14
C HIS A 64 -7.68 5.45 14.83
N ALA A 65 -7.67 6.13 15.97
CA ALA A 65 -8.91 6.52 16.65
C ALA A 65 -9.77 7.47 15.80
N ILE A 66 -9.13 8.45 15.13
CA ILE A 66 -9.82 9.39 14.22
C ILE A 66 -10.42 8.62 13.03
N VAL A 67 -9.62 7.79 12.35
CA VAL A 67 -10.08 6.97 11.22
C VAL A 67 -11.25 6.08 11.66
N LYS A 68 -11.14 5.41 12.81
CA LYS A 68 -12.19 4.53 13.33
C LYS A 68 -13.50 5.28 13.57
N SER A 69 -13.42 6.47 14.16
CA SER A 69 -14.58 7.32 14.39
C SER A 69 -15.23 7.75 13.07
N SER A 70 -14.43 8.25 12.12
CA SER A 70 -14.90 8.66 10.79
C SER A 70 -15.54 7.52 9.99
N CYS A 71 -14.96 6.31 10.05
CA CYS A 71 -15.46 5.16 9.31
C CYS A 71 -16.75 4.56 9.90
N SER A 72 -17.08 4.84 11.17
CA SER A 72 -18.20 4.19 11.88
C SER A 72 -19.58 4.44 11.27
N SER A 73 -19.76 5.56 10.56
CA SER A 73 -21.01 5.92 9.89
C SER A 73 -21.04 5.59 8.40
N THR A 74 -20.01 4.94 7.88
CA THR A 74 -19.94 4.57 6.45
C THR A 74 -20.73 3.30 6.17
N LEU A 75 -21.04 3.05 4.89
CA LEU A 75 -21.73 1.82 4.46
C LEU A 75 -20.88 0.56 4.71
N TYR A 76 -19.55 0.69 4.63
CA TYR A 76 -18.60 -0.40 4.84
C TYR A 76 -17.51 -0.01 5.86
N PRO A 77 -17.82 0.01 7.18
CA PRO A 77 -16.91 0.50 8.21
C PRO A 77 -15.57 -0.23 8.28
N ASP A 78 -15.59 -1.57 8.19
CA ASP A 78 -14.38 -2.39 8.25
C ASP A 78 -13.46 -2.15 7.05
N LEU A 79 -14.04 -2.05 5.85
CA LEU A 79 -13.30 -1.72 4.64
C LEU A 79 -12.67 -0.33 4.76
N CYS A 80 -13.46 0.69 5.10
CA CYS A 80 -12.98 2.05 5.34
C CYS A 80 -11.81 2.07 6.32
N PHE A 81 -11.95 1.44 7.49
CA PHE A 81 -10.90 1.44 8.50
C PHE A 81 -9.65 0.72 7.99
N SER A 82 -9.79 -0.46 7.41
CA SER A 82 -8.64 -1.24 6.92
C SER A 82 -7.87 -0.52 5.81
N THR A 83 -8.57 0.10 4.85
CA THR A 83 -7.97 0.88 3.76
C THR A 83 -7.21 2.09 4.29
N LEU A 84 -7.77 2.83 5.24
CA LEU A 84 -7.18 4.07 5.71
C LEU A 84 -6.14 3.86 6.80
N ALA A 85 -6.42 3.06 7.82
CA ALA A 85 -5.55 2.89 8.99
C ALA A 85 -4.24 2.17 8.64
N LEU A 86 -4.24 1.32 7.60
CA LEU A 86 -3.05 0.63 7.09
C LEU A 86 -2.27 1.45 6.06
N HIS A 87 -2.83 2.57 5.58
CA HIS A 87 -2.15 3.39 4.59
C HIS A 87 -0.88 4.04 5.20
N PRO A 88 0.27 4.02 4.51
CA PRO A 88 1.54 4.55 5.05
C PRO A 88 1.51 6.02 5.47
N GLU A 89 0.58 6.78 4.91
CA GLU A 89 0.40 8.21 5.20
C GLU A 89 -0.57 8.48 6.35
N ALA A 90 -1.30 7.49 6.85
CA ALA A 90 -2.34 7.69 7.86
C ALA A 90 -1.78 8.36 9.13
N SER A 91 -0.70 7.80 9.67
CA SER A 91 0.00 8.34 10.86
C SER A 91 0.67 9.69 10.64
N LYS A 92 0.86 10.11 9.39
CA LYS A 92 1.56 11.37 9.04
C LYS A 92 0.61 12.50 8.71
N LYS A 93 -0.52 12.17 8.08
CA LYS A 93 -1.47 13.14 7.52
C LYS A 93 -2.77 13.25 8.30
N VAL A 94 -3.18 12.21 9.04
CA VAL A 94 -4.49 12.20 9.70
C VAL A 94 -4.41 12.78 11.10
N SER A 95 -4.92 14.01 11.23
CA SER A 95 -5.12 14.74 12.49
C SER A 95 -6.56 15.21 12.70
N SER A 96 -7.41 15.12 11.67
CA SER A 96 -8.80 15.56 11.67
C SER A 96 -9.69 14.70 10.77
N GLN A 97 -11.01 14.86 10.87
CA GLN A 97 -11.96 14.19 9.96
C GLN A 97 -11.80 14.67 8.50
N LYS A 98 -11.39 15.93 8.30
CA LYS A 98 -11.08 16.48 6.97
C LYS A 98 -9.96 15.68 6.31
N ASP A 99 -8.90 15.40 7.07
CA ASP A 99 -7.74 14.63 6.58
C ASP A 99 -8.13 13.19 6.23
N VAL A 100 -9.10 12.60 6.95
CA VAL A 100 -9.64 11.28 6.61
C VAL A 100 -10.35 11.31 5.25
N ILE A 101 -11.15 12.34 4.98
CA ILE A 101 -11.84 12.50 3.69
C ILE A 101 -10.80 12.70 2.58
N GLU A 102 -9.82 13.58 2.79
CA GLU A 102 -8.76 13.86 1.82
C GLU A 102 -7.92 12.61 1.51
N LEU A 103 -7.53 11.85 2.54
CA LEU A 103 -6.80 10.59 2.35
C LEU A 103 -7.64 9.57 1.58
N SER A 104 -8.94 9.48 1.87
CA SER A 104 -9.87 8.58 1.15
C SER A 104 -9.98 8.95 -0.33
N LEU A 105 -10.11 10.24 -0.63
CA LEU A 105 -10.14 10.76 -2.01
C LEU A 105 -8.84 10.42 -2.72
N ASN A 106 -7.67 10.70 -2.13
CA ASN A 106 -6.37 10.44 -2.75
C ASN A 106 -6.10 8.96 -3.03
N ILE A 107 -6.47 8.06 -2.10
CA ILE A 107 -6.39 6.62 -2.31
C ILE A 107 -7.30 6.22 -3.49
N THR A 108 -8.53 6.75 -3.53
CA THR A 108 -9.50 6.49 -4.60
C THR A 108 -9.01 7.03 -5.94
N THR A 109 -8.42 8.21 -6.01
CA THR A 109 -7.83 8.76 -7.24
C THR A 109 -6.72 7.85 -7.75
N THR A 110 -5.82 7.39 -6.87
CA THR A 110 -4.75 6.45 -7.23
C THR A 110 -5.33 5.14 -7.76
N ALA A 111 -6.40 4.65 -7.14
CA ALA A 111 -7.14 3.47 -7.59
C ALA A 111 -7.68 3.62 -9.00
N VAL A 112 -8.41 4.70 -9.25
CA VAL A 112 -9.04 5.00 -10.54
C VAL A 112 -7.98 5.21 -11.63
N GLN A 113 -6.86 5.87 -11.33
CA GLN A 113 -5.72 6.01 -12.26
C GLN A 113 -5.13 4.64 -12.66
N ASN A 114 -4.98 3.72 -11.70
CA ASN A 114 -4.49 2.37 -12.01
C ASN A 114 -5.47 1.58 -12.89
N ILE A 115 -6.78 1.78 -12.70
CA ILE A 115 -7.82 1.19 -13.55
C ILE A 115 -7.73 1.78 -14.97
N PHE A 116 -7.57 3.09 -15.12
CA PHE A 116 -7.35 3.74 -16.42
C PHE A 116 -6.20 3.06 -17.20
N PHE A 117 -5.03 2.92 -16.58
CA PHE A 117 -3.88 2.27 -17.22
C PHE A 117 -4.12 0.78 -17.50
N THR A 118 -4.90 0.10 -16.67
CA THR A 118 -5.31 -1.29 -16.90
C THR A 118 -6.18 -1.42 -18.14
N VAL A 119 -7.15 -0.52 -18.32
CA VAL A 119 -8.03 -0.45 -19.50
C VAL A 119 -7.24 -0.13 -20.75
N GLU A 120 -6.36 0.88 -20.71
CA GLU A 120 -5.46 1.21 -21.82
C GLU A 120 -4.59 0.01 -22.23
N LYS A 121 -4.00 -0.67 -21.24
CA LYS A 121 -3.17 -1.85 -21.46
C LYS A 121 -3.99 -3.00 -22.06
N LEU A 122 -5.24 -3.17 -21.64
CA LEU A 122 -6.14 -4.18 -22.21
C LEU A 122 -6.43 -3.89 -23.69
N LEU A 123 -6.76 -2.64 -24.03
CA LEU A 123 -6.96 -2.18 -25.41
C LEU A 123 -5.72 -2.42 -26.28
N LYS A 124 -4.52 -2.09 -25.78
CA LYS A 124 -3.25 -2.24 -26.50
C LYS A 124 -2.85 -3.72 -26.66
N SER A 125 -2.85 -4.49 -25.56
CA SER A 125 -2.33 -5.87 -25.52
C SER A 125 -3.28 -6.93 -26.09
N ARG A 126 -4.60 -6.70 -26.02
CA ARG A 126 -5.61 -7.66 -26.51
C ARG A 126 -6.36 -7.16 -27.74
N LYS A 127 -5.85 -6.14 -28.44
CA LYS A 127 -6.48 -5.53 -29.63
C LYS A 127 -7.01 -6.54 -30.66
N LYS A 128 -6.33 -7.66 -30.89
CA LYS A 128 -6.76 -8.71 -31.85
C LYS A 128 -7.79 -9.70 -31.29
N LYS A 129 -7.91 -9.79 -29.96
CA LYS A 129 -8.82 -10.71 -29.25
C LYS A 129 -10.13 -10.04 -28.83
N LEU A 130 -10.16 -8.70 -28.82
CA LEU A 130 -11.35 -7.91 -28.51
C LEU A 130 -12.22 -7.73 -29.77
N THR A 131 -13.51 -7.95 -29.61
CA THR A 131 -14.56 -7.64 -30.59
C THR A 131 -14.66 -6.13 -30.81
N LYS A 132 -15.37 -5.70 -31.87
CA LYS A 132 -15.64 -4.27 -32.12
C LYS A 132 -16.44 -3.65 -30.98
N ARG A 133 -17.42 -4.38 -30.43
CA ARG A 133 -18.26 -3.92 -29.32
C ARG A 133 -17.44 -3.75 -28.04
N GLU A 134 -16.62 -4.74 -27.67
CA GLU A 134 -15.75 -4.65 -26.48
C GLU A 134 -14.76 -3.48 -26.57
N LYS A 135 -14.23 -3.17 -27.77
CA LYS A 135 -13.37 -2.01 -27.95
C LYS A 135 -14.12 -0.70 -27.73
N GLY A 136 -15.34 -0.58 -28.27
CA GLY A 136 -16.20 0.58 -28.04
C GLY A 136 -16.45 0.78 -26.55
N ALA A 137 -16.96 -0.26 -25.87
CA ALA A 137 -17.22 -0.22 -24.44
C ALA A 137 -15.97 0.09 -23.59
N LEU A 138 -14.78 -0.34 -24.01
CA LEU A 138 -13.53 0.01 -23.33
C LEU A 138 -13.10 1.47 -23.57
N HIS A 139 -13.45 2.07 -24.70
CA HIS A 139 -13.25 3.50 -24.93
C HIS A 139 -14.24 4.33 -24.12
N ASP A 140 -15.52 3.94 -24.10
CA ASP A 140 -16.55 4.57 -23.25
C ASP A 140 -16.17 4.45 -21.76
N CYS A 141 -15.57 3.33 -21.36
CA CYS A 141 -15.04 3.17 -20.01
C CYS A 141 -13.85 4.12 -19.73
N LEU A 142 -12.95 4.36 -20.70
CA LEU A 142 -11.86 5.33 -20.49
C LEU A 142 -12.40 6.76 -20.30
N GLU A 143 -13.44 7.14 -21.04
CA GLU A 143 -14.10 8.45 -20.93
C GLU A 143 -14.72 8.62 -19.53
N THR A 144 -15.53 7.66 -19.08
CA THR A 144 -16.13 7.71 -17.74
C THR A 144 -15.09 7.65 -16.61
N ILE A 145 -13.97 6.96 -16.79
CA ILE A 145 -12.85 6.98 -15.83
C ILE A 145 -12.16 8.35 -15.81
N ASP A 146 -11.98 9.00 -16.96
CA ASP A 146 -11.38 10.34 -17.06
C ASP A 146 -12.27 11.37 -16.34
N GLU A 147 -13.58 11.35 -16.60
CA GLU A 147 -14.58 12.16 -15.88
C GLU A 147 -14.53 11.90 -14.36
N THR A 148 -14.41 10.64 -13.95
CA THR A 148 -14.25 10.29 -12.53
C THR A 148 -12.99 10.91 -11.91
N LEU A 149 -11.88 10.96 -12.65
CA LEU A 149 -10.65 11.57 -12.15
C LEU A 149 -10.80 13.08 -11.99
N ASP A 150 -11.46 13.75 -12.94
CA ASP A 150 -11.77 15.18 -12.84
C ASP A 150 -12.65 15.48 -11.62
N GLU A 151 -13.72 14.71 -11.41
CA GLU A 151 -14.64 14.84 -10.26
C GLU A 151 -13.91 14.63 -8.92
N LEU A 152 -13.01 13.65 -8.84
CA LEU A 152 -12.21 13.39 -7.64
C LEU A 152 -11.20 14.52 -7.37
N HIS A 153 -10.58 15.09 -8.40
CA HIS A 153 -9.69 16.24 -8.23
C HIS A 153 -10.47 17.48 -7.79
N GLU A 154 -11.63 17.75 -8.39
CA GLU A 154 -12.51 18.84 -7.98
C GLU A 154 -12.97 18.68 -6.52
N ALA A 155 -13.26 17.44 -6.08
CA ALA A 155 -13.61 17.16 -4.69
C ALA A 155 -12.46 17.48 -3.72
N VAL A 156 -11.22 17.20 -4.09
CA VAL A 156 -10.04 17.57 -3.28
C VAL A 156 -9.86 19.08 -3.25
N GLU A 157 -10.01 19.77 -4.38
CA GLU A 157 -9.93 21.22 -4.46
C GLU A 157 -11.00 21.91 -3.60
N ASP A 158 -12.26 21.48 -3.69
CA ASP A 158 -13.34 21.99 -2.84
C ASP A 158 -13.06 21.77 -1.35
N LEU A 159 -12.56 20.58 -0.98
CA LEU A 159 -12.17 20.27 0.39
C LEU A 159 -11.03 21.19 0.88
N HIS A 160 -10.08 21.55 0.03
CA HIS A 160 -9.01 22.49 0.37
C HIS A 160 -9.50 23.91 0.62
N GLU A 161 -10.61 24.32 0.00
CA GLU A 161 -11.22 25.64 0.22
C GLU A 161 -11.87 25.77 1.60
N TYR A 162 -12.38 24.67 2.18
CA TYR A 162 -12.98 24.66 3.52
C TYR A 162 -12.02 25.15 4.62
N PRO A 163 -12.45 26.07 5.52
CA PRO A 163 -13.84 26.52 5.75
C PRO A 163 -14.23 27.83 5.06
N ASN A 164 -13.53 28.22 4.00
CA ASN A 164 -13.75 29.47 3.30
C ASN A 164 -14.72 29.28 2.12
N LYS A 165 -15.23 30.39 1.58
CA LYS A 165 -16.09 30.46 0.37
C LYS A 165 -17.49 29.85 0.49
N LYS A 166 -17.66 28.71 1.18
CA LYS A 166 -18.96 28.03 1.35
C LYS A 166 -19.19 27.64 2.81
N THR A 167 -20.45 27.36 3.15
CA THR A 167 -20.78 26.74 4.44
C THR A 167 -20.37 25.27 4.47
N LEU A 168 -20.24 24.67 5.66
CA LEU A 168 -19.96 23.24 5.81
C LEU A 168 -20.96 22.36 5.03
N VAL A 169 -22.24 22.71 5.06
CA VAL A 169 -23.29 21.95 4.37
C VAL A 169 -23.09 21.99 2.86
N GLN A 170 -22.76 23.16 2.30
CA GLN A 170 -22.50 23.31 0.88
C GLN A 170 -21.28 22.50 0.42
N HIS A 171 -20.16 22.57 1.15
CA HIS A 171 -19.00 21.71 0.87
C HIS A 171 -19.35 20.22 0.94
N ALA A 172 -20.14 19.82 1.94
CA ALA A 172 -20.58 18.43 2.06
C ALA A 172 -21.49 17.98 0.91
N ASP A 173 -22.39 18.86 0.45
CA ASP A 173 -23.28 18.59 -0.68
C ASP A 173 -22.51 18.50 -2.01
N ASP A 174 -21.51 19.35 -2.21
CA ASP A 174 -20.64 19.33 -3.39
C ASP A 174 -19.80 18.03 -3.42
N LEU A 175 -19.12 17.70 -2.31
CA LEU A 175 -18.40 16.43 -2.15
C LEU A 175 -19.30 15.23 -2.42
N LYS A 176 -20.51 15.23 -1.86
CA LYS A 176 -21.47 14.14 -2.06
C LYS A 176 -21.87 14.01 -3.52
N THR A 177 -22.08 15.13 -4.21
CA THR A 177 -22.44 15.14 -5.63
C THR A 177 -21.31 14.56 -6.49
N LEU A 178 -20.09 15.05 -6.30
CA LEU A 178 -18.90 14.61 -7.05
C LEU A 178 -18.62 13.11 -6.82
N ILE A 179 -18.64 12.64 -5.57
CA ILE A 179 -18.43 11.23 -5.26
C ILE A 179 -19.57 10.35 -5.78
N SER A 180 -20.82 10.83 -5.76
CA SER A 180 -21.95 10.08 -6.33
C SER A 180 -21.84 9.93 -7.85
N SER A 181 -21.30 10.95 -8.52
CA SER A 181 -21.02 10.91 -9.96
C SER A 181 -19.92 9.91 -10.27
N ALA A 182 -18.81 9.94 -9.53
CA ALA A 182 -17.71 8.98 -9.65
C ALA A 182 -18.18 7.51 -9.52
N ILE A 183 -19.05 7.23 -8.54
CA ILE A 183 -19.65 5.90 -8.36
C ILE A 183 -20.53 5.53 -9.56
N THR A 184 -21.32 6.47 -10.07
CA THR A 184 -22.20 6.25 -11.23
C THR A 184 -21.39 5.96 -12.50
N ASN A 185 -20.28 6.67 -12.69
CA ASN A 185 -19.35 6.48 -13.80
C ASN A 185 -18.69 5.09 -13.75
N GLN A 186 -18.22 4.67 -12.56
CA GLN A 186 -17.70 3.31 -12.34
C GLN A 186 -18.74 2.23 -12.69
N GLU A 187 -19.96 2.35 -12.16
CA GLU A 187 -21.05 1.41 -12.45
C GLU A 187 -21.41 1.39 -13.94
N THR A 188 -21.41 2.55 -14.59
CA THR A 188 -21.66 2.67 -16.04
C THR A 188 -20.60 1.94 -16.85
N CYS A 189 -19.31 2.13 -16.56
CA CYS A 189 -18.23 1.38 -17.19
C CYS A 189 -18.44 -0.14 -17.01
N LEU A 190 -18.67 -0.59 -15.78
CA LEU A 190 -18.83 -2.02 -15.48
C LEU A 190 -20.05 -2.64 -16.17
N ASN A 191 -21.16 -1.89 -16.27
CA ASN A 191 -22.39 -2.33 -16.92
C ASN A 191 -22.25 -2.50 -18.44
N GLY A 192 -21.30 -1.80 -19.07
CA GLY A 192 -20.91 -2.03 -20.46
C GLY A 192 -20.43 -3.46 -20.76
N PHE A 193 -20.08 -4.24 -19.72
CA PHE A 193 -19.51 -5.59 -19.82
C PHE A 193 -20.36 -6.69 -19.15
N SER A 194 -21.69 -6.55 -19.17
CA SER A 194 -22.60 -7.51 -18.52
C SER A 194 -23.27 -8.53 -19.46
N ASN A 195 -23.10 -8.41 -20.78
CA ASN A 195 -23.96 -9.12 -21.74
C ASN A 195 -23.51 -10.57 -22.00
N ASP A 196 -22.33 -10.74 -22.60
CA ASP A 196 -21.87 -12.04 -23.10
C ASP A 196 -20.65 -12.60 -22.32
N ALA A 197 -20.17 -13.77 -22.73
CA ALA A 197 -19.04 -14.42 -22.05
C ALA A 197 -17.69 -13.73 -22.28
N GLY A 198 -17.52 -12.97 -23.36
CA GLY A 198 -16.36 -12.12 -23.61
C GLY A 198 -16.37 -10.91 -22.68
N ASP A 199 -17.51 -10.23 -22.63
CA ASP A 199 -17.83 -9.16 -21.69
C ASP A 199 -17.51 -9.51 -20.24
N LYS A 200 -18.02 -10.65 -19.77
CA LYS A 200 -17.77 -11.11 -18.39
C LYS A 200 -16.29 -11.38 -18.11
N LYS A 201 -15.47 -11.69 -19.12
CA LYS A 201 -14.02 -11.80 -18.96
C LYS A 201 -13.37 -10.43 -18.82
N VAL A 202 -13.81 -9.43 -19.58
CA VAL A 202 -13.35 -8.05 -19.45
C VAL A 202 -13.75 -7.49 -18.10
N ARG A 203 -15.02 -7.62 -17.69
CA ARG A 203 -15.51 -7.18 -16.37
C ARG A 203 -14.67 -7.74 -15.22
N LYS A 204 -14.30 -9.03 -15.26
CA LYS A 204 -13.41 -9.63 -14.26
C LYS A 204 -12.02 -9.00 -14.20
N VAL A 205 -11.47 -8.57 -15.34
CA VAL A 205 -10.18 -7.87 -15.38
C VAL A 205 -10.29 -6.48 -14.73
N LEU A 206 -11.39 -5.76 -14.98
CA LEU A 206 -11.66 -4.45 -14.37
C LEU A 206 -11.81 -4.57 -12.86
N LEU A 207 -12.68 -5.47 -12.39
CA LEU A 207 -12.89 -5.72 -10.96
C LEU A 207 -11.62 -6.21 -10.26
N ALA A 208 -10.78 -7.00 -10.92
CA ALA A 208 -9.50 -7.43 -10.33
C ALA A 208 -8.52 -6.25 -10.13
N GLY A 209 -8.65 -5.17 -10.91
CA GLY A 209 -7.91 -3.93 -10.70
C GLY A 209 -8.31 -3.20 -9.43
N GLU A 210 -9.57 -3.36 -8.98
CA GLU A 210 -10.13 -2.72 -7.79
C GLU A 210 -9.71 -3.38 -6.47
N VAL A 211 -9.10 -4.58 -6.48
CA VAL A 211 -8.79 -5.34 -5.26
C VAL A 211 -7.31 -5.27 -4.86
N ASN A 212 -6.47 -4.53 -5.60
CA ASN A 212 -5.03 -4.44 -5.34
C ASN A 212 -4.66 -3.08 -4.72
N PHE A 213 -5.21 -2.79 -3.54
CA PHE A 213 -4.85 -1.65 -2.69
C PHE A 213 -4.14 -2.10 -1.42
#